data_AF-A0A946I7Q5-F1
#
_entry.id   AF-A0A946I7Q5-F1
#
_cell.length_a   1.000
_cell.length_b   1.000
_cell.length_c   1.000
_cell.angle_alpha   90.00
_cell.angle_beta   90.00
_cell.angle_gamma   90.00
#
_symmetry.space_group_name_H-M   'P 1'
#
loop_
_entity.id
_entity.type
_entity.pdbx_description
1 polymer ?
#
loop_
_entity_poly.entity_id
_entity_poly.type
_entity_poly.pdbx_seq_one_letter_code
_entity_poly.pdbx_strand_id
1 'polypeptide(L)'
;MFIKKRMPREKKIKLTEKNINNCPSGLKVQNNNKVFYFKKTSTVYSLKKIMPFFRHLNDLSDITDITWNDRKRLGPLDKASQAIMRGESSFTSAQKEVFAAFVSGLNACSFCYGSHAAVADNFGIPTKTIEALLEDIDSAPIVSDEKPLFHYLKKLTLSPSKLIQEDADKIFREGWSEQDLQDLILIACLFNFYNRLLDGHGIKGNQAIYEFGAAHLHKNGYGVPWFIGLIKNYIKKIKIKKLSEAEAQ
;
A
#
# COMPACT_ATOMS: atom_id res chain seq x y z
N MET A 1 -24.67 -45.32 -26.63
CA MET A 1 -25.64 -45.59 -25.54
C MET A 1 -24.97 -45.25 -24.21
N PHE A 2 -25.21 -44.05 -23.67
CA PHE A 2 -24.77 -43.65 -22.33
C PHE A 2 -25.91 -42.84 -21.66
N ILE A 3 -26.31 -43.30 -20.48
CA ILE A 3 -27.51 -42.89 -19.75
C ILE A 3 -27.21 -41.66 -18.89
N LYS A 4 -27.96 -40.56 -19.07
CA LYS A 4 -27.96 -39.38 -18.16
C LYS A 4 -28.73 -39.73 -16.88
N LYS A 5 -28.07 -39.72 -15.71
CA LYS A 5 -28.73 -39.73 -14.40
C LYS A 5 -29.11 -38.29 -13.98
N ARG A 6 -30.38 -38.07 -13.61
CA ARG A 6 -30.92 -36.83 -13.00
C ARG A 6 -30.64 -36.79 -11.50
N MET A 7 -30.29 -35.62 -10.96
CA MET A 7 -30.30 -35.34 -9.51
C MET A 7 -31.71 -34.98 -9.01
N PRO A 8 -32.05 -35.25 -7.73
CA PRO A 8 -33.37 -34.97 -7.18
C PRO A 8 -33.54 -33.51 -6.70
N ARG A 9 -34.79 -33.02 -6.74
CA ARG A 9 -35.21 -31.65 -6.35
C ARG A 9 -35.34 -31.53 -4.82
N GLU A 10 -34.83 -30.44 -4.25
CA GLU A 10 -35.03 -30.08 -2.84
C GLU A 10 -36.48 -29.64 -2.55
N LYS A 11 -37.03 -30.10 -1.42
CA LYS A 11 -38.36 -29.73 -0.90
C LYS A 11 -38.26 -28.43 -0.10
N LYS A 12 -39.09 -27.43 -0.44
CA LYS A 12 -39.29 -26.21 0.37
C LYS A 12 -40.27 -26.50 1.53
N ILE A 13 -39.88 -26.20 2.76
CA ILE A 13 -40.76 -26.19 3.94
C ILE A 13 -41.05 -24.71 4.29
N LYS A 14 -42.34 -24.34 4.38
CA LYS A 14 -42.80 -23.01 4.82
C LYS A 14 -42.81 -22.95 6.35
N LEU A 15 -42.26 -21.89 6.94
CA LEU A 15 -42.39 -21.56 8.37
C LEU A 15 -43.31 -20.34 8.54
N THR A 16 -44.24 -20.39 9.48
CA THR A 16 -45.26 -19.37 9.81
C THR A 16 -44.89 -18.56 11.07
N GLU A 17 -45.36 -17.31 11.15
CA GLU A 17 -44.92 -16.18 12.01
C GLU A 17 -45.10 -16.25 13.55
N LYS A 18 -45.32 -17.41 14.19
CA LYS A 18 -45.46 -17.46 15.66
C LYS A 18 -44.19 -17.95 16.34
N ASN A 19 -43.29 -17.02 16.70
CA ASN A 19 -42.42 -17.03 17.91
C ASN A 19 -41.32 -15.94 17.85
N ILE A 20 -41.71 -14.66 17.86
CA ILE A 20 -40.77 -13.52 17.76
C ILE A 20 -40.32 -12.95 19.12
N ASN A 21 -40.92 -13.33 20.25
CA ASN A 21 -40.79 -12.52 21.48
C ASN A 21 -40.02 -13.18 22.64
N ASN A 22 -38.77 -13.60 22.45
CA ASN A 22 -37.81 -13.80 23.57
C ASN A 22 -36.36 -13.97 23.10
N CYS A 23 -35.59 -12.88 22.93
CA CYS A 23 -34.13 -12.88 23.07
C CYS A 23 -33.56 -11.44 23.17
N PRO A 24 -32.55 -11.14 24.03
CA PRO A 24 -32.09 -9.79 24.31
C PRO A 24 -31.08 -9.26 23.28
N SER A 25 -31.31 -8.01 22.87
CA SER A 25 -30.41 -6.96 22.32
C SER A 25 -29.14 -7.34 21.55
N GLY A 26 -29.11 -6.98 20.26
CA GLY A 26 -27.91 -6.75 19.44
C GLY A 26 -28.29 -6.34 18.01
N LEU A 27 -27.85 -5.16 17.56
CA LEU A 27 -28.33 -4.41 16.40
C LEU A 27 -28.44 -5.19 15.06
N LYS A 28 -29.51 -4.90 14.31
CA LYS A 28 -29.72 -5.31 12.91
C LYS A 28 -29.17 -4.22 11.97
N VAL A 29 -28.33 -4.59 11.01
CA VAL A 29 -28.12 -3.81 9.77
C VAL A 29 -28.71 -4.62 8.63
N GLN A 30 -29.69 -4.06 7.93
CA GLN A 30 -30.33 -4.65 6.75
C GLN A 30 -29.54 -4.27 5.50
N ASN A 31 -28.98 -5.26 4.81
CA ASN A 31 -28.89 -5.19 3.35
C ASN A 31 -28.94 -6.62 2.77
N ASN A 32 -29.98 -6.88 1.96
CA ASN A 32 -30.20 -8.07 1.12
C ASN A 32 -30.00 -9.47 1.72
N ASN A 33 -31.07 -10.00 2.33
CA ASN A 33 -31.47 -11.42 2.37
C ASN A 33 -30.43 -12.48 2.79
N LYS A 34 -29.60 -12.21 3.81
CA LYS A 34 -28.93 -13.28 4.57
C LYS A 34 -29.00 -13.02 6.08
N VAL A 35 -29.76 -13.85 6.79
CA VAL A 35 -29.69 -13.95 8.26
C VAL A 35 -28.52 -14.89 8.58
N PHE A 36 -27.43 -14.36 9.13
CA PHE A 36 -26.32 -15.17 9.61
C PHE A 36 -26.54 -15.50 11.08
N TYR A 37 -26.68 -16.78 11.40
CA TYR A 37 -26.60 -17.27 12.78
C TYR A 37 -25.13 -17.50 13.12
N PHE A 38 -24.56 -16.70 14.03
CA PHE A 38 -23.25 -16.99 14.61
C PHE A 38 -23.40 -18.12 15.64
N LYS A 39 -23.19 -19.37 15.18
CA LYS A 39 -22.82 -20.45 16.09
C LYS A 39 -21.39 -20.16 16.56
N LYS A 40 -21.20 -20.07 17.88
CA LYS A 40 -19.88 -19.96 18.53
C LYS A 40 -19.15 -21.30 18.39
N THR A 41 -18.71 -21.64 17.18
CA THR A 41 -17.72 -22.68 16.95
C THR A 41 -16.35 -22.02 17.05
N SER A 42 -15.56 -22.46 18.02
CA SER A 42 -14.16 -22.13 18.24
C SER A 42 -13.28 -22.64 17.09
N THR A 43 -13.55 -22.17 15.89
CA THR A 43 -12.65 -22.33 14.75
C THR A 43 -11.80 -21.09 14.76
N VAL A 44 -10.62 -21.19 15.39
CA VAL A 44 -9.54 -20.23 15.15
C VAL A 44 -9.30 -20.32 13.65
N TYR A 45 -9.81 -19.35 12.88
CA TYR A 45 -9.37 -19.19 11.51
C TYR A 45 -7.87 -18.92 11.62
N SER A 46 -7.07 -19.93 11.32
CA SER A 46 -5.64 -19.75 11.08
C SER A 46 -5.57 -18.67 10.00
N LEU A 47 -5.19 -17.45 10.41
CA LEU A 47 -4.87 -16.38 9.48
C LEU A 47 -3.88 -17.01 8.51
N LYS A 48 -4.29 -17.17 7.24
CA LYS A 48 -3.41 -17.70 6.20
C LYS A 48 -2.19 -16.79 6.21
N LYS A 49 -1.09 -17.28 6.78
CA LYS A 49 0.15 -16.53 6.91
C LYS A 49 0.54 -16.13 5.48
N ILE A 50 0.52 -14.84 5.18
CA ILE A 50 0.91 -14.35 3.87
C ILE A 50 2.39 -14.67 3.75
N MET A 51 2.73 -15.64 2.91
CA MET A 51 4.09 -16.09 2.71
C MET A 51 4.63 -15.46 1.43
N PRO A 52 5.81 -14.81 1.48
CA PRO A 52 6.53 -14.41 0.29
C PRO A 52 6.81 -15.59 -0.64
N PHE A 53 7.08 -15.31 -1.92
CA PHE A 53 7.30 -16.36 -2.92
C PHE A 53 8.68 -17.00 -2.82
N PHE A 54 9.64 -16.33 -2.20
CA PHE A 54 11.03 -16.77 -2.11
C PHE A 54 11.37 -17.30 -0.72
N ARG A 55 12.08 -18.43 -0.65
CA ARG A 55 12.41 -19.14 0.60
C ARG A 55 13.26 -18.35 1.60
N HIS A 56 14.00 -17.35 1.14
CA HIS A 56 14.84 -16.52 2.00
C HIS A 56 14.09 -15.34 2.63
N LEU A 57 12.83 -15.12 2.22
CA LEU A 57 11.96 -14.06 2.71
C LEU A 57 10.93 -14.61 3.69
N ASN A 58 10.42 -13.75 4.57
CA ASN A 58 9.34 -14.09 5.49
C ASN A 58 8.34 -12.92 5.63
N ASP A 59 7.34 -13.10 6.48
CA ASP A 59 6.28 -12.14 6.78
C ASP A 59 6.78 -10.81 7.36
N LEU A 60 8.03 -10.75 7.82
CA LEU A 60 8.68 -9.55 8.35
C LEU A 60 9.65 -8.92 7.35
N SER A 61 9.79 -9.50 6.16
CA SER A 61 10.68 -8.99 5.13
C SER A 61 10.17 -7.68 4.53
N ASP A 62 11.12 -6.85 4.15
CA ASP A 62 10.90 -5.56 3.49
C ASP A 62 11.77 -5.43 2.23
N ILE A 63 11.73 -4.26 1.60
CA ILE A 63 12.51 -3.97 0.40
C ILE A 63 14.02 -4.19 0.60
N THR A 64 14.55 -3.99 1.81
CA THR A 64 15.98 -4.16 2.11
C THR A 64 16.39 -5.63 2.12
N ASP A 65 15.46 -6.57 2.34
CA ASP A 65 15.75 -7.99 2.17
C ASP A 65 15.93 -8.37 0.71
N ILE A 66 15.15 -7.77 -0.20
CA ILE A 66 15.31 -7.96 -1.64
C ILE A 66 16.63 -7.31 -2.12
N THR A 67 16.85 -6.03 -1.80
CA THR A 67 18.00 -5.28 -2.33
C THR A 67 19.33 -5.75 -1.79
N TRP A 68 19.38 -6.35 -0.59
CA TRP A 68 20.61 -6.95 -0.07
C TRP A 68 20.88 -8.35 -0.61
N ASN A 69 19.86 -9.08 -1.08
CA ASN A 69 20.07 -10.38 -1.71
C ASN A 69 20.80 -10.27 -3.05
N ASP A 70 20.64 -9.15 -3.78
CA ASP A 70 21.42 -8.81 -4.98
C ASP A 70 21.97 -7.38 -4.90
N ARG A 71 22.85 -7.15 -3.93
CA ARG A 71 23.33 -5.80 -3.62
C ARG A 71 24.12 -5.16 -4.75
N LYS A 72 24.87 -5.96 -5.52
CA LYS A 72 25.67 -5.44 -6.64
C LYS A 72 24.76 -4.81 -7.70
N ARG A 73 23.61 -5.43 -7.99
CA ARG A 73 22.66 -4.94 -8.98
C ARG A 73 21.73 -3.86 -8.42
N LEU A 74 21.21 -4.06 -7.22
CA LEU A 74 20.15 -3.23 -6.66
C LEU A 74 20.66 -2.08 -5.78
N GLY A 75 21.91 -2.15 -5.29
CA GLY A 75 22.45 -1.11 -4.42
C GLY A 75 22.53 0.31 -5.00
N PRO A 76 22.78 0.51 -6.31
CA PRO A 76 22.71 1.83 -6.92
C PRO A 76 21.33 2.51 -6.79
N LEU A 77 20.24 1.74 -6.65
CA LEU A 77 18.89 2.31 -6.53
C LEU A 77 18.69 3.11 -5.25
N ASP A 78 19.41 2.80 -4.16
CA ASP A 78 19.30 3.59 -2.92
C ASP A 78 19.79 5.02 -3.13
N LYS A 79 20.86 5.20 -3.90
CA LYS A 79 21.38 6.53 -4.25
C LYS A 79 20.40 7.29 -5.13
N ALA A 80 19.82 6.63 -6.13
CA ALA A 80 18.79 7.22 -6.97
C ALA A 80 17.55 7.60 -6.14
N SER A 81 17.10 6.71 -5.25
CA SER A 81 15.96 6.94 -4.37
C SER A 81 16.19 8.13 -3.44
N GLN A 82 17.39 8.22 -2.85
CA GLN A 82 17.78 9.36 -2.02
C GLN A 82 17.77 10.66 -2.81
N ALA A 83 18.36 10.68 -4.01
CA ALA A 83 18.39 11.86 -4.85
C ALA A 83 16.97 12.31 -5.25
N ILE A 84 16.12 11.38 -5.67
CA ILE A 84 14.74 11.68 -6.07
C ILE A 84 13.91 12.16 -4.88
N MET A 85 13.94 11.42 -3.76
CA MET A 85 13.00 11.64 -2.65
C MET A 85 13.47 12.68 -1.63
N ARG A 86 14.76 13.02 -1.60
CA ARG A 86 15.36 13.93 -0.62
C ARG A 86 16.33 14.95 -1.23
N GLY A 87 16.60 14.88 -2.52
CA GLY A 87 17.39 15.90 -3.24
C GLY A 87 16.60 17.18 -3.47
N GLU A 88 17.30 18.16 -4.05
CA GLU A 88 16.76 19.47 -4.42
C GLU A 88 15.53 19.34 -5.31
N SER A 89 14.48 20.08 -4.99
CA SER A 89 13.18 20.09 -5.66
C SER A 89 12.32 21.21 -5.06
N SER A 90 11.32 21.69 -5.80
CA SER A 90 10.29 22.55 -5.22
C SER A 90 9.35 21.76 -4.30
N PHE A 91 9.20 20.44 -4.53
CA PHE A 91 8.37 19.59 -3.70
C PHE A 91 9.02 19.31 -2.35
N THR A 92 8.26 19.53 -1.30
CA THR A 92 8.60 19.12 0.05
C THR A 92 8.75 17.60 0.14
N SER A 93 9.50 17.12 1.14
CA SER A 93 9.57 15.68 1.42
C SER A 93 8.18 15.08 1.69
N ALA A 94 7.27 15.83 2.31
CA ALA A 94 5.89 15.40 2.53
C ALA A 94 5.14 15.14 1.21
N GLN A 95 5.17 16.10 0.27
CA GLN A 95 4.53 15.95 -1.05
C GLN A 95 5.09 14.75 -1.81
N LYS A 96 6.41 14.56 -1.81
CA LYS A 96 7.04 13.40 -2.48
C LYS A 96 6.53 12.07 -1.92
N GLU A 97 6.32 11.96 -0.61
CA GLU A 97 5.77 10.75 0.04
C GLU A 97 4.27 10.57 -0.24
N VAL A 98 3.50 11.65 -0.38
CA VAL A 98 2.09 11.59 -0.84
C VAL A 98 2.02 11.07 -2.28
N PHE A 99 2.87 11.55 -3.19
CA PHE A 99 2.95 11.04 -4.56
C PHE A 99 3.31 9.55 -4.59
N ALA A 100 4.29 9.14 -3.78
CA ALA A 100 4.70 7.75 -3.62
C ALA A 100 3.54 6.85 -3.15
N ALA A 101 2.82 7.29 -2.12
CA ALA A 101 1.67 6.58 -1.56
C ALA A 101 0.52 6.51 -2.57
N PHE A 102 0.21 7.61 -3.26
CA PHE A 102 -0.84 7.67 -4.28
C PHE A 102 -0.57 6.69 -5.44
N VAL A 103 0.63 6.72 -6.03
CA VAL A 103 1.05 5.76 -7.08
C VAL A 103 0.95 4.32 -6.58
N SER A 104 1.38 4.06 -5.35
CA SER A 104 1.34 2.73 -4.74
C SER A 104 -0.09 2.25 -4.47
N GLY A 105 -0.99 3.16 -4.09
CA GLY A 105 -2.41 2.90 -3.91
C GLY A 105 -3.09 2.52 -5.23
N LEU A 106 -2.80 3.25 -6.32
CA LEU A 106 -3.29 2.91 -7.67
C LEU A 106 -2.81 1.52 -8.13
N ASN A 107 -1.58 1.14 -7.77
CA ASN A 107 -1.02 -0.18 -8.07
C ASN A 107 -1.49 -1.28 -7.10
N ALA A 108 -2.28 -0.94 -6.08
CA ALA A 108 -2.68 -1.84 -5.00
C ALA A 108 -1.50 -2.55 -4.28
N CYS A 109 -0.34 -1.87 -4.21
CA CYS A 109 0.84 -2.38 -3.51
C CYS A 109 0.73 -2.06 -2.01
N SER A 110 0.24 -3.02 -1.22
CA SER A 110 -0.02 -2.84 0.21
C SER A 110 1.20 -2.34 0.99
N PHE A 111 2.39 -2.88 0.70
CA PHE A 111 3.60 -2.52 1.42
C PHE A 111 3.97 -1.04 1.21
N CYS A 112 4.07 -0.62 -0.06
CA CYS A 112 4.48 0.75 -0.39
C CYS A 112 3.39 1.74 0.02
N TYR A 113 2.12 1.45 -0.24
CA TYR A 113 1.02 2.32 0.18
C TYR A 113 1.07 2.56 1.70
N GLY A 114 1.11 1.48 2.50
CA GLY A 114 1.14 1.60 3.96
C GLY A 114 2.38 2.31 4.48
N SER A 115 3.56 1.98 3.95
CA SER A 115 4.82 2.63 4.35
C SER A 115 4.82 4.13 4.03
N HIS A 116 4.48 4.53 2.80
CA HIS A 116 4.57 5.94 2.39
C HIS A 116 3.44 6.79 2.97
N ALA A 117 2.24 6.22 3.18
CA ALA A 117 1.19 6.89 3.94
C ALA A 117 1.63 7.17 5.39
N ALA A 118 2.26 6.21 6.05
CA ALA A 118 2.81 6.40 7.40
C ALA A 118 3.96 7.43 7.44
N VAL A 119 4.80 7.52 6.39
CA VAL A 119 5.82 8.56 6.29
C VAL A 119 5.17 9.94 6.11
N ALA A 120 4.18 10.05 5.22
CA ALA A 120 3.44 11.30 5.01
C ALA A 120 2.76 11.78 6.29
N ASP A 121 2.19 10.85 7.08
CA ASP A 121 1.57 11.15 8.38
C ASP A 121 2.60 11.71 9.39
N ASN A 122 3.81 11.13 9.43
CA ASN A 122 4.92 11.67 10.23
C ASN A 122 5.34 13.09 9.80
N PHE A 123 5.16 13.45 8.53
CA PHE A 123 5.36 14.81 8.02
C PHE A 123 4.13 15.73 8.20
N GLY A 124 3.06 15.24 8.83
CA GLY A 124 1.85 16.01 9.13
C GLY A 124 0.78 15.97 8.05
N ILE A 125 0.90 15.09 7.03
CA ILE A 125 -0.14 14.87 6.03
C ILE A 125 -0.93 13.61 6.38
N PRO A 126 -2.19 13.73 6.82
CA PRO A 126 -2.99 12.59 7.24
C PRO A 126 -3.19 11.55 6.14
N THR A 127 -3.18 10.27 6.49
CA THR A 127 -3.47 9.17 5.54
C THR A 127 -4.80 9.36 4.78
N LYS A 128 -5.82 9.92 5.44
CA LYS A 128 -7.12 10.26 4.83
C LYS A 128 -7.02 11.19 3.61
N THR A 129 -5.98 12.02 3.52
CA THR A 129 -5.76 12.88 2.35
C THR A 129 -5.41 12.03 1.13
N ILE A 130 -4.59 10.99 1.31
CA ILE A 130 -4.21 10.06 0.24
C ILE A 130 -5.42 9.20 -0.17
N GLU A 131 -6.23 8.77 0.80
CA GLU A 131 -7.48 8.04 0.54
C GLU A 131 -8.46 8.88 -0.31
N ALA A 132 -8.65 10.15 0.06
CA ALA A 132 -9.48 11.07 -0.71
C ALA A 132 -8.97 11.27 -2.13
N LEU A 133 -7.65 11.38 -2.32
CA LEU A 133 -7.03 11.47 -3.66
C LEU A 133 -7.30 10.22 -4.51
N LEU A 134 -7.23 9.03 -3.89
CA LEU A 134 -7.49 7.76 -4.58
C LEU A 134 -8.96 7.59 -4.97
N GLU A 135 -9.88 8.11 -4.14
CA GLU A 135 -11.31 8.13 -4.42
C GLU A 135 -11.65 9.12 -5.55
N ASP A 136 -11.30 10.39 -5.37
CA ASP A 136 -11.56 11.45 -6.34
C ASP A 136 -10.57 12.62 -6.17
N ILE A 137 -9.68 12.79 -7.14
CA ILE A 137 -8.67 13.85 -7.18
C ILE A 137 -9.33 15.24 -7.16
N ASP A 138 -10.48 15.40 -7.80
CA ASP A 138 -11.09 16.71 -8.00
C ASP A 138 -11.80 17.23 -6.74
N SER A 139 -12.22 16.34 -5.84
CA SER A 139 -12.82 16.69 -4.54
C SER A 139 -11.86 16.54 -3.34
N ALA A 140 -10.67 15.95 -3.54
CA ALA A 140 -9.68 15.77 -2.49
C ALA A 140 -9.25 17.12 -1.86
N PRO A 141 -9.03 17.17 -0.52
CA PRO A 141 -8.72 18.38 0.22
C PRO A 141 -7.23 18.77 0.11
N ILE A 142 -6.76 18.99 -1.11
CA ILE A 142 -5.40 19.45 -1.44
C ILE A 142 -5.47 20.84 -2.10
N VAL A 143 -4.30 21.47 -2.27
CA VAL A 143 -4.22 22.76 -2.99
C VAL A 143 -4.63 22.53 -4.44
N SER A 144 -5.38 23.47 -5.02
CA SER A 144 -6.01 23.30 -6.33
C SER A 144 -5.01 23.14 -7.48
N ASP A 145 -3.87 23.84 -7.39
CA ASP A 145 -2.77 23.82 -8.36
C ASP A 145 -2.02 22.47 -8.38
N GLU A 146 -2.14 21.64 -7.33
CA GLU A 146 -1.55 20.30 -7.28
C GLU A 146 -2.40 19.25 -8.01
N LYS A 147 -3.70 19.49 -8.25
CA LYS A 147 -4.60 18.50 -8.85
C LYS A 147 -4.12 17.98 -10.21
N PRO A 148 -3.61 18.82 -11.15
CA PRO A 148 -3.04 18.34 -12.40
C PRO A 148 -1.86 17.36 -12.21
N LEU A 149 -1.05 17.52 -11.15
CA LEU A 149 0.05 16.60 -10.84
C LEU A 149 -0.51 15.18 -10.56
N PHE A 150 -1.57 15.08 -9.77
CA PHE A 150 -2.19 13.78 -9.44
C PHE A 150 -2.90 13.15 -10.64
N HIS A 151 -3.56 13.94 -11.48
CA HIS A 151 -4.14 13.43 -12.74
C HIS A 151 -3.06 12.88 -13.67
N TYR A 152 -1.91 13.57 -13.77
CA TYR A 152 -0.76 13.10 -14.53
C TYR A 152 -0.18 11.81 -13.95
N LEU A 153 0.06 11.76 -12.63
CA LEU A 153 0.52 10.54 -11.92
C LEU A 153 -0.40 9.35 -12.16
N LYS A 154 -1.73 9.56 -12.09
CA LYS A 154 -2.73 8.52 -12.32
C LYS A 154 -2.64 7.99 -13.74
N LYS A 155 -2.54 8.88 -14.73
CA LYS A 155 -2.44 8.50 -16.14
C LYS A 155 -1.10 7.82 -16.46
N LEU A 156 0.02 8.32 -15.96
CA LEU A 156 1.35 7.72 -16.08
C LEU A 156 1.40 6.33 -15.46
N THR A 157 0.71 6.12 -14.34
CA THR A 157 0.68 4.83 -13.62
C THR A 157 -0.19 3.79 -14.32
N LEU A 158 -1.43 4.17 -14.70
CA LEU A 158 -2.43 3.22 -15.22
C LEU A 158 -2.38 3.05 -16.74
N SER A 159 -1.97 4.07 -17.48
CA SER A 159 -1.98 4.07 -18.94
C SER A 159 -0.89 4.98 -19.54
N PRO A 160 0.41 4.71 -19.26
CA PRO A 160 1.52 5.58 -19.67
C PRO A 160 1.55 5.83 -21.18
N SER A 161 1.19 4.84 -21.99
CA SER A 161 1.17 4.95 -23.46
C SER A 161 0.14 5.94 -24.01
N LYS A 162 -0.74 6.47 -23.16
CA LYS A 162 -1.79 7.45 -23.52
C LYS A 162 -1.43 8.89 -23.14
N LEU A 163 -0.27 9.12 -22.54
CA LEU A 163 0.20 10.47 -22.24
C LEU A 163 0.37 11.28 -23.51
N ILE A 164 -0.04 12.54 -23.47
CA ILE A 164 0.04 13.52 -24.55
C ILE A 164 0.50 14.88 -23.98
N GLN A 165 0.87 15.80 -24.87
CA GLN A 165 1.35 17.14 -24.49
C GLN A 165 0.35 17.89 -23.59
N GLU A 166 -0.95 17.80 -23.86
CA GLU A 166 -1.99 18.45 -23.06
C GLU A 166 -1.97 18.03 -21.57
N ASP A 167 -1.48 16.83 -21.23
CA ASP A 167 -1.35 16.42 -19.83
C ASP A 167 -0.25 17.22 -19.12
N ALA A 168 0.85 17.52 -19.82
CA ALA A 168 1.93 18.36 -19.30
C ALA A 168 1.53 19.84 -19.29
N ASP A 169 0.85 20.32 -20.34
CA ASP A 169 0.40 21.72 -20.43
C ASP A 169 -0.56 22.10 -19.30
N LYS A 170 -1.36 21.17 -18.77
CA LYS A 170 -2.19 21.39 -17.58
C LYS A 170 -1.36 21.67 -16.33
N ILE A 171 -0.22 21.01 -16.18
CA ILE A 171 0.70 21.23 -15.06
C ILE A 171 1.37 22.60 -15.22
N PHE A 172 1.86 22.91 -16.41
CA PHE A 172 2.53 24.19 -16.69
C PHE A 172 1.60 25.40 -16.55
N ARG A 173 0.31 25.25 -16.87
CA ARG A 173 -0.69 26.32 -16.68
C ARG A 173 -0.89 26.72 -15.23
N GLU A 174 -0.68 25.82 -14.28
CA GLU A 174 -0.74 26.12 -12.84
C GLU A 174 0.58 26.70 -12.30
N GLY A 175 1.59 26.91 -13.17
CA GLY A 175 2.86 27.55 -12.80
C GLY A 175 3.98 26.59 -12.39
N TRP A 176 3.76 25.28 -12.45
CA TRP A 176 4.81 24.28 -12.24
C TRP A 176 5.83 24.29 -13.40
N SER A 177 7.10 24.08 -13.07
CA SER A 177 8.20 24.08 -14.05
C SER A 177 8.40 22.73 -14.72
N GLU A 178 9.20 22.69 -15.79
CA GLU A 178 9.66 21.43 -16.40
C GLU A 178 10.44 20.56 -15.40
N GLN A 179 11.19 21.18 -14.48
CA GLN A 179 11.90 20.45 -13.42
C GLN A 179 10.93 19.79 -12.44
N ASP A 180 9.82 20.44 -12.11
CA ASP A 180 8.79 19.85 -11.24
C ASP A 180 8.12 18.66 -11.92
N LEU A 181 7.81 18.77 -13.22
CA LEU A 181 7.27 17.64 -13.98
C LEU A 181 8.28 16.47 -14.05
N GLN A 182 9.56 16.77 -14.26
CA GLN A 182 10.63 15.76 -14.26
C GLN A 182 10.72 15.03 -12.91
N ASP A 183 10.71 15.76 -11.79
CA ASP A 183 10.74 15.18 -10.45
C ASP A 183 9.51 14.29 -10.19
N LEU A 184 8.32 14.76 -10.59
CA LEU A 184 7.07 14.01 -10.49
C LEU A 184 7.13 12.68 -11.27
N ILE A 185 7.64 12.71 -12.50
CA ILE A 185 7.83 11.52 -13.35
C ILE A 185 8.81 10.55 -12.69
N LEU A 186 9.94 11.04 -12.18
CA LEU A 186 10.94 10.19 -11.53
C LEU A 186 10.39 9.49 -10.29
N ILE A 187 9.59 10.18 -9.47
CA ILE A 187 8.89 9.60 -8.33
C ILE A 187 7.93 8.50 -8.79
N ALA A 188 7.11 8.78 -9.81
CA ALA A 188 6.17 7.79 -10.37
C ALA A 188 6.89 6.55 -10.88
N CYS A 189 7.98 6.71 -11.64
CA CYS A 189 8.78 5.62 -12.17
C CYS A 189 9.42 4.79 -11.05
N LEU A 190 9.98 5.45 -10.04
CA LEU A 190 10.62 4.80 -8.90
C LEU A 190 9.63 3.90 -8.14
N PHE A 191 8.43 4.40 -7.84
CA PHE A 191 7.44 3.61 -7.11
C PHE A 191 6.76 2.57 -8.00
N ASN A 192 6.58 2.82 -9.29
CA ASN A 192 6.15 1.76 -10.21
C ASN A 192 7.14 0.59 -10.27
N PHE A 193 8.45 0.86 -10.17
CA PHE A 193 9.48 -0.17 -10.06
C PHE A 193 9.40 -0.89 -8.70
N TYR A 194 9.40 -0.15 -7.59
CA TYR A 194 9.37 -0.76 -6.25
C TYR A 194 8.11 -1.57 -5.97
N ASN A 195 6.94 -1.09 -6.40
CA ASN A 195 5.68 -1.81 -6.25
C ASN A 195 5.76 -3.19 -6.93
N ARG A 196 6.21 -3.23 -8.19
CA ARG A 196 6.38 -4.47 -8.96
C ARG A 196 7.43 -5.38 -8.34
N LEU A 197 8.50 -4.79 -7.79
CA LEU A 197 9.53 -5.56 -7.12
C LEU A 197 9.00 -6.24 -5.85
N LEU A 198 8.28 -5.52 -5.00
CA LEU A 198 7.70 -6.06 -3.76
C LEU A 198 6.59 -7.07 -4.01
N ASP A 199 5.62 -6.72 -4.85
CA ASP A 199 4.51 -7.62 -5.19
C ASP A 199 5.01 -8.86 -5.94
N GLY A 200 5.99 -8.71 -6.82
CA GLY A 200 6.65 -9.82 -7.51
C GLY A 200 7.43 -10.76 -6.58
N HIS A 201 7.77 -10.33 -5.35
CA HIS A 201 8.36 -11.17 -4.31
C HIS A 201 7.33 -11.67 -3.29
N GLY A 202 6.06 -11.25 -3.39
CA GLY A 202 5.01 -11.60 -2.45
C GLY A 202 5.12 -10.89 -1.09
N ILE A 203 5.80 -9.74 -1.03
CA ILE A 203 5.92 -8.94 0.20
C ILE A 203 4.72 -7.99 0.30
N LYS A 204 3.90 -8.16 1.34
CA LYS A 204 2.69 -7.35 1.55
C LYS A 204 2.79 -6.32 2.68
N GLY A 205 3.71 -6.51 3.63
CA GLY A 205 3.89 -5.62 4.78
C GLY A 205 2.82 -5.80 5.86
N ASN A 206 3.02 -5.12 6.98
CA ASN A 206 2.07 -5.02 8.09
C ASN A 206 2.24 -3.68 8.81
N GLN A 207 1.29 -3.31 9.68
CA GLN A 207 1.26 -2.01 10.35
C GLN A 207 2.58 -1.66 11.05
N ALA A 208 3.12 -2.59 11.83
CA ALA A 208 4.31 -2.33 12.62
C ALA A 208 5.59 -2.23 11.75
N ILE A 209 5.62 -2.90 10.58
CA ILE A 209 6.66 -2.68 9.57
C ILE A 209 6.54 -1.28 8.95
N TYR A 210 5.32 -0.79 8.71
CA TYR A 210 5.10 0.55 8.16
C TYR A 210 5.57 1.62 9.12
N GLU A 211 5.20 1.55 10.39
CA GLU A 211 5.61 2.52 11.41
C GLU A 211 7.13 2.54 11.60
N PHE A 212 7.76 1.36 11.65
CA PHE A 212 9.22 1.27 11.78
C PHE A 212 9.94 1.81 10.55
N GLY A 213 9.48 1.45 9.35
CA GLY A 213 10.01 1.95 8.08
C GLY A 213 9.82 3.47 7.96
N ALA A 214 8.64 3.96 8.37
CA ALA A 214 8.28 5.36 8.30
C ALA A 214 9.15 6.22 9.22
N ALA A 215 9.38 5.79 10.45
CA ALA A 215 10.28 6.49 11.38
C ALA A 215 11.71 6.59 10.81
N HIS A 216 12.19 5.53 10.15
CA HIS A 216 13.50 5.54 9.51
C HIS A 216 13.55 6.49 8.30
N LEU A 217 12.60 6.37 7.36
CA LEU A 217 12.55 7.17 6.13
C LEU A 217 12.30 8.65 6.41
N HIS A 218 11.50 8.97 7.43
CA HIS A 218 11.26 10.34 7.88
C HIS A 218 12.56 10.97 8.39
N LYS A 219 13.33 10.25 9.21
CA LYS A 219 14.55 10.77 9.84
C LYS A 219 15.79 10.74 8.94
N ASN A 220 15.98 9.68 8.15
CA ASN A 220 17.26 9.40 7.47
C ASN A 220 17.14 9.38 5.94
N GLY A 221 15.93 9.45 5.39
CA GLY A 221 15.69 9.30 3.96
C GLY A 221 15.91 7.86 3.47
N TYR A 222 16.33 7.73 2.22
CA TYR A 222 16.48 6.47 1.47
C TYR A 222 17.94 6.01 1.35
N GLY A 223 18.88 6.81 1.87
CA GLY A 223 20.29 6.43 1.92
C GLY A 223 20.52 5.24 2.84
N VAL A 224 21.18 4.20 2.35
CA VAL A 224 21.61 3.05 3.15
C VAL A 224 23.12 3.15 3.36
N PRO A 225 23.59 3.56 4.56
CA PRO A 225 25.02 3.58 4.87
C PRO A 225 25.72 2.24 4.61
N TRP A 226 26.97 2.30 4.14
CA TRP A 226 27.76 1.13 3.75
C TRP A 226 27.92 0.10 4.89
N PHE A 227 27.96 0.54 6.14
CA PHE A 227 28.13 -0.30 7.32
C PHE A 227 26.86 -1.07 7.71
N ILE A 228 25.68 -0.74 7.15
CA ILE A 228 24.43 -1.46 7.47
C ILE A 228 24.54 -2.95 7.17
N GLY A 229 25.31 -3.34 6.15
CA GLY A 229 25.57 -4.76 5.86
C GLY A 229 26.20 -5.54 6.99
N LEU A 230 27.09 -4.89 7.75
CA LEU A 230 27.82 -5.51 8.86
C LEU A 230 26.91 -5.78 10.06
N ILE A 231 25.86 -4.98 10.22
CA ILE A 231 24.93 -5.04 11.36
C ILE A 231 23.53 -5.53 10.98
N LYS A 232 23.28 -5.87 9.72
CA LYS A 232 21.92 -6.21 9.22
C LYS A 232 21.26 -7.33 10.02
N ASN A 233 22.01 -8.39 10.36
CA ASN A 233 21.48 -9.51 11.14
C ASN A 233 21.11 -9.10 12.58
N TYR A 234 21.87 -8.17 13.17
CA TYR A 234 21.57 -7.63 14.49
C TYR A 234 20.33 -6.72 14.46
N ILE A 235 20.24 -5.83 13.47
CA ILE A 235 19.04 -4.99 13.24
C ILE A 235 17.82 -5.88 13.04
N LYS A 236 17.92 -6.93 12.22
CA LYS A 236 16.83 -7.89 11.98
C LYS A 236 16.36 -8.53 13.29
N LYS A 237 17.28 -8.96 14.16
CA LYS A 237 16.94 -9.51 15.49
C LYS A 237 16.21 -8.50 16.38
N ILE A 238 16.67 -7.24 16.42
CA ILE A 238 16.00 -6.18 17.20
C ILE A 238 14.61 -5.89 16.62
N LYS A 239 14.49 -5.78 15.29
CA LYS A 239 13.23 -5.51 14.61
C LYS A 239 12.21 -6.62 14.93
N ILE A 240 12.62 -7.89 14.83
CA ILE A 240 11.80 -9.04 15.22
C ILE A 240 11.35 -8.92 16.68
N LYS A 241 12.27 -8.62 17.60
CA LYS A 241 11.93 -8.47 19.03
C LYS A 241 10.89 -7.38 19.27
N LYS A 242 11.10 -6.18 18.70
CA LYS A 242 10.17 -5.04 18.85
C LYS A 242 8.80 -5.33 18.23
N LEU A 243 8.77 -5.97 17.05
CA LEU A 243 7.52 -6.37 16.40
C LEU A 243 6.76 -7.39 17.26
N SER A 244 7.45 -8.39 17.82
CA SER A 244 6.82 -9.36 18.73
C SER A 244 6.31 -8.74 20.04
N GLU A 245 6.95 -7.68 20.54
CA GLU A 245 6.49 -6.95 21.72
C GLU A 245 5.24 -6.11 21.41
N ALA A 246 5.16 -5.52 20.21
CA ALA A 246 4.01 -4.74 19.76
C ALA A 246 2.78 -5.62 19.46
N GLU A 247 2.97 -6.83 18.94
CA GLU A 247 1.89 -7.81 18.71
C GLU A 247 1.34 -8.43 20.01
N ALA A 248 2.06 -8.32 21.12
CA ALA A 248 1.67 -8.87 22.42
C ALA A 248 0.89 -7.89 23.31
N GLN A 249 0.72 -6.63 22.88
CA GLN A 249 -0.04 -5.57 23.57
C GLN A 249 -1.42 -5.41 22.94
#